data_AF-A0A9Q3KC94-F1
#
_entry.id   AF-A0A9Q3KC94-F1
#
_cell.length_a   1.000
_cell.length_b   1.000
_cell.length_c   1.000
_cell.angle_alpha   90.00
_cell.angle_beta   90.00
_cell.angle_gamma   90.00
#
_symmetry.space_group_name_H-M   'P 1'
#
loop_
_entity.id
_entity.type
_entity.pdbx_description
1 polymer ?
#
loop_
_entity_poly.entity_id
_entity_poly.type
_entity_poly.pdbx_seq_one_letter_code
_entity_poly.pdbx_strand_id
1 'polypeptide(L)'
;MTQERIEAYEKIRKALTEAPLILMPDWNIPSKLYIYACGDGLGAALHQVPIIDDKPKEGSVCYISRQIKATEASYGASQMEFLCLVWHLRNHTIIFREVFLK
;
A
#
# COMPACT_ATOMS: atom_id res chain seq x y z
N MET A 1 2.80 27.61 -11.70
CA MET A 1 3.03 26.23 -11.23
C MET A 1 4.33 26.25 -10.44
N THR A 2 4.36 25.83 -9.18
CA THR A 2 5.56 25.92 -8.34
C THR A 2 6.55 24.81 -8.69
N GLN A 3 7.85 25.04 -8.45
CA GLN A 3 8.91 24.06 -8.72
C GLN A 3 8.65 22.72 -8.02
N GLU A 4 8.27 22.77 -6.74
CA GLU A 4 7.90 21.57 -5.94
C GLU A 4 6.77 20.75 -6.59
N ARG A 5 5.79 21.40 -7.21
CA ARG A 5 4.66 20.70 -7.87
C ARG A 5 5.11 19.97 -9.13
N ILE A 6 6.07 20.54 -9.87
CA ILE A 6 6.63 19.90 -11.06
C ILE A 6 7.45 18.68 -10.65
N GLU A 7 8.25 18.81 -9.60
CA GLU A 7 9.06 17.70 -9.05
C GLU A 7 8.18 16.57 -8.50
N ALA A 8 7.12 16.90 -7.76
CA ALA A 8 6.16 15.90 -7.27
C ALA A 8 5.45 15.18 -8.43
N TYR A 9 5.05 15.92 -9.48
CA TYR A 9 4.44 15.34 -10.66
C TYR A 9 5.38 14.37 -11.37
N GLU A 10 6.63 14.78 -11.61
CA GLU A 10 7.63 13.92 -12.27
C GLU A 10 7.96 12.68 -11.44
N LYS A 11 8.02 12.81 -10.11
CA LYS A 11 8.20 11.67 -9.20
C LYS A 11 7.07 10.67 -9.31
N ILE A 12 5.82 11.14 -9.34
CA ILE A 12 4.64 10.28 -9.52
C ILE A 12 4.65 9.63 -10.90
N ARG A 13 4.92 10.40 -11.95
CA ARG A 13 5.00 9.91 -13.33
C ARG A 13 5.99 8.74 -13.42
N LYS A 14 7.21 8.95 -12.91
CA LYS A 14 8.26 7.94 -12.89
C LYS A 14 7.82 6.70 -12.11
N ALA A 15 7.26 6.88 -10.92
CA ALA A 15 6.79 5.77 -10.09
C ALA A 15 5.69 4.94 -10.77
N LEU A 16 4.81 5.57 -11.57
CA LEU A 16 3.75 4.86 -12.31
C LEU A 16 4.29 4.13 -13.55
N THR A 17 5.23 4.72 -14.28
CA THR A 17 5.78 4.10 -15.51
C THR A 17 6.82 3.03 -15.23
N GLU A 18 7.53 3.13 -14.10
CA GLU A 18 8.56 2.18 -13.67
C GLU A 18 8.05 1.28 -12.53
N ALA A 19 6.74 1.26 -12.28
CA ALA A 19 6.16 0.48 -11.21
C ALA A 19 6.53 -1.01 -11.37
N PRO A 20 6.98 -1.68 -10.29
CA PRO A 20 7.20 -3.12 -10.34
C PRO A 20 5.89 -3.85 -10.66
N LEU A 21 6.01 -4.97 -11.38
CA LEU A 21 4.86 -5.81 -11.74
C LEU A 21 4.14 -6.25 -10.46
N ILE A 22 2.86 -5.92 -10.35
CA ILE A 22 2.01 -6.33 -9.25
C ILE A 22 1.57 -7.79 -9.49
N LEU A 23 1.66 -8.62 -8.46
CA LEU A 23 1.18 -9.99 -8.49
C LEU A 23 -0.34 -10.06 -8.44
N MET A 24 -0.92 -11.01 -9.18
CA MET A 24 -2.32 -11.38 -8.99
C MET A 24 -2.48 -12.02 -7.59
N PRO A 25 -3.46 -11.60 -6.78
CA PRO A 25 -3.74 -12.20 -5.48
C PRO A 25 -4.09 -13.69 -5.61
N ASP A 26 -3.49 -14.53 -4.77
CA ASP A 26 -3.91 -15.93 -4.57
C ASP A 26 -4.45 -16.13 -3.14
N TRP A 27 -5.73 -16.43 -3.01
CA TRP A 27 -6.40 -16.59 -1.72
C TRP A 27 -5.98 -17.85 -0.95
N ASN A 28 -5.27 -18.77 -1.59
CA ASN A 28 -4.75 -19.98 -0.96
C ASN A 28 -3.38 -19.77 -0.30
N ILE A 29 -2.73 -18.63 -0.56
CA ILE A 29 -1.38 -18.32 -0.08
C ILE A 29 -1.48 -17.24 1.01
N PRO A 30 -0.78 -17.40 2.15
CA PRO A 30 -0.77 -16.38 3.20
C PRO A 30 -0.16 -15.08 2.68
N SER A 31 -0.81 -13.97 3.02
CA SER A 31 -0.33 -12.63 2.69
C SER A 31 0.54 -12.06 3.81
N LYS A 32 1.59 -11.34 3.41
CA LYS A 32 2.42 -10.51 4.28
C LYS A 32 1.96 -9.07 4.18
N LEU A 33 1.69 -8.45 5.32
CA LEU A 33 1.29 -7.06 5.38
C LEU A 33 2.41 -6.22 5.97
N TYR A 34 2.92 -5.29 5.17
CA TYR A 34 3.81 -4.23 5.63
C TYR A 34 3.00 -2.96 5.85
N ILE A 35 3.19 -2.34 7.02
CA ILE A 35 2.55 -1.07 7.37
C ILE A 35 3.62 -0.04 7.68
N TYR A 36 3.30 1.21 7.38
CA TYR A 36 4.10 2.37 7.70
C TYR A 36 3.17 3.53 8.06
N ALA A 37 3.48 4.23 9.14
CA ALA A 37 2.71 5.37 9.58
C ALA A 37 3.66 6.48 10.05
N CYS A 38 3.38 7.71 9.64
CA CYS A 38 4.08 8.90 10.09
C CYS A 38 3.07 10.03 10.36
N GLY A 39 3.57 11.16 10.86
CA GLY A 39 2.75 12.35 11.12
C GLY A 39 2.10 12.97 9.89
N ASP A 40 2.41 12.53 8.68
CA ASP A 40 1.84 13.06 7.43
C ASP A 40 0.91 12.05 6.73
N GLY A 41 1.10 10.75 6.95
CA GLY A 41 0.46 9.74 6.14
C GLY A 41 0.54 8.33 6.69
N LEU A 42 -0.38 7.50 6.21
CA LEU A 42 -0.42 6.07 6.42
C LEU A 42 -0.16 5.39 5.08
N GLY A 43 0.63 4.31 5.10
CA GLY A 43 0.93 3.50 3.93
C GLY A 43 0.95 2.03 4.31
N ALA A 44 0.44 1.19 3.42
CA ALA A 44 0.50 -0.25 3.59
C ALA A 44 0.75 -0.95 2.25
N ALA A 45 1.49 -2.05 2.30
CA ALA A 45 1.79 -2.89 1.16
C ALA A 45 1.41 -4.34 1.49
N LEU A 46 0.54 -4.92 0.66
CA LEU A 46 0.23 -6.34 0.72
C LEU A 46 1.17 -7.09 -0.22
N HIS A 47 1.84 -8.09 0.32
CA HIS A 47 2.77 -8.95 -0.40
C HIS A 47 2.35 -10.41 -0.28
N GLN A 48 2.71 -11.21 -1.27
CA GLN A 48 2.58 -12.67 -1.23
C GLN A 48 3.88 -13.32 -1.70
N VAL A 49 4.09 -14.57 -1.31
CA VAL A 49 5.28 -15.36 -1.71
C VAL A 49 4.84 -16.59 -2.51
N PRO A 50 4.35 -16.42 -3.75
CA PRO A 50 4.06 -17.55 -4.62
C PRO A 50 5.33 -18.22 -5.14
N ILE A 51 5.17 -19.43 -5.65
CA ILE A 51 6.20 -20.11 -6.44
C ILE A 51 6.11 -19.61 -7.87
N ILE A 52 7.16 -18.96 -8.36
CA ILE A 52 7.29 -18.47 -9.74
C ILE A 52 8.64 -18.99 -10.27
N ASP A 53 8.63 -19.69 -11.40
CA ASP A 53 9.82 -20.38 -11.94
C ASP A 53 10.46 -21.34 -10.92
N ASP A 54 9.63 -22.18 -10.30
CA ASP A 54 10.03 -23.19 -9.29
C ASP A 54 10.73 -22.64 -8.04
N LYS A 55 10.63 -21.33 -7.79
CA LYS A 55 11.24 -20.67 -6.62
C LYS A 55 10.24 -19.77 -5.89
N PRO A 56 10.30 -19.69 -4.55
CA PRO A 56 9.51 -18.72 -3.81
C PRO A 56 10.01 -17.30 -4.14
N LYS A 57 9.13 -16.47 -4.70
CA LYS A 57 9.43 -15.06 -5.00
C LYS A 57 8.42 -14.19 -4.29
N GLU A 58 8.89 -13.30 -3.42
CA GLU A 58 8.02 -12.31 -2.80
C GLU A 58 7.72 -11.20 -3.80
N GLY A 59 6.44 -10.89 -3.97
CA GLY A 59 5.99 -9.78 -4.79
C GLY A 59 4.83 -9.04 -4.14
N SER A 60 4.67 -7.79 -4.52
CA SER A 60 3.58 -6.95 -4.04
C SER A 60 2.30 -7.25 -4.82
N VAL A 61 1.19 -7.32 -4.10
CA VAL A 61 -0.15 -7.52 -4.62
C VAL A 61 -0.93 -6.20 -4.63
N CYS A 62 -0.69 -5.34 -3.64
CA CYS A 62 -1.38 -4.06 -3.55
C CYS A 62 -0.58 -3.06 -2.70
N TYR A 63 -0.60 -1.80 -3.13
CA TYR A 63 -0.17 -0.66 -2.31
C TYR A 63 -1.36 0.24 -2.07
N ILE A 64 -1.53 0.67 -0.82
CA ILE A 64 -2.61 1.56 -0.41
C ILE A 64 -2.04 2.58 0.58
N SER A 65 -2.31 3.86 0.34
CA SER A 65 -1.88 4.94 1.22
C SER A 65 -2.95 6.02 1.33
N ARG A 66 -2.89 6.79 2.41
CA ARG A 66 -3.71 7.99 2.60
C ARG A 66 -3.01 9.00 3.50
N GLN A 67 -3.41 10.25 3.39
CA GLN A 67 -3.03 11.27 4.38
C GLN A 67 -3.76 11.04 5.72
N ILE A 68 -3.13 11.51 6.78
CA ILE A 68 -3.72 11.49 8.12
C ILE A 68 -4.79 12.59 8.23
N LYS A 69 -5.80 12.35 9.05
CA LYS A 69 -6.82 13.36 9.36
C LYS A 69 -6.33 14.27 10.49
N ALA A 70 -6.86 15.48 10.57
CA ALA A 70 -6.55 16.41 11.66
C ALA A 70 -6.79 15.81 13.06
N THR A 71 -7.81 14.95 13.20
CA THR A 71 -8.12 14.24 14.45
C THR A 71 -7.17 13.10 14.79
N GLU A 72 -6.39 12.62 13.81
CA GLU A 72 -5.41 11.54 13.95
C GLU A 72 -4.00 12.11 14.19
N ALA A 73 -3.78 13.42 13.94
CA ALA A 73 -2.48 14.06 14.02
C ALA A 73 -1.89 14.10 15.44
N SER A 74 -2.73 13.99 16.47
CA SER A 74 -2.29 13.95 17.87
C SER A 74 -1.87 12.56 18.36
N TYR A 75 -1.99 11.53 17.53
CA TYR A 75 -1.67 10.16 17.92
C TYR A 75 -0.15 9.94 18.03
N GLY A 76 0.26 9.19 19.06
CA GLY A 76 1.63 8.74 19.19
C GLY A 76 2.00 7.69 18.13
N ALA A 77 3.30 7.42 17.97
CA ALA A 77 3.81 6.50 16.94
C ALA A 77 3.12 5.12 16.95
N SER A 78 3.01 4.46 18.11
CA SER A 78 2.35 3.14 18.21
C SER A 78 0.85 3.18 17.90
N GLN A 79 0.18 4.30 18.23
CA GLN A 79 -1.24 4.49 17.90
C GLN A 79 -1.42 4.68 16.38
N MET A 80 -0.48 5.36 15.73
CA MET A 80 -0.46 5.57 14.28
C MET A 80 -0.21 4.26 13.53
N GLU A 81 0.72 3.42 14.00
CA GLU A 81 0.95 2.08 13.45
C GLU A 81 -0.31 1.21 13.57
N PHE A 82 -0.94 1.20 14.74
CA PHE A 82 -2.17 0.44 14.96
C PHE A 82 -3.34 0.97 14.11
N LEU A 83 -3.47 2.30 13.98
CA LEU A 83 -4.43 2.93 13.09
C LEU A 83 -4.20 2.50 11.63
N CYS A 84 -2.95 2.47 11.18
CA CYS A 84 -2.58 2.02 9.84
C CYS A 84 -3.02 0.56 9.61
N LEU A 85 -2.74 -0.32 10.56
CA LEU A 85 -3.14 -1.73 10.51
C LEU A 85 -4.66 -1.89 10.39
N VAL A 86 -5.42 -1.29 11.32
CA VAL A 86 -6.89 -1.39 11.34
C VAL A 86 -7.51 -0.79 10.08
N TRP A 87 -6.98 0.35 9.63
CA TRP A 87 -7.43 0.99 8.41
C TRP A 87 -7.16 0.11 7.19
N HIS A 88 -5.96 -0.45 7.05
CA HIS A 88 -5.63 -1.33 5.94
C HIS A 88 -6.56 -2.54 5.88
N LEU A 89 -6.74 -3.26 6.99
CA LEU A 89 -7.57 -4.46 7.04
C LEU A 89 -9.03 -4.18 6.64
N ARG A 90 -9.55 -2.99 6.96
CA ARG A 90 -10.90 -2.58 6.55
C ARG A 90 -11.01 -2.27 5.05
N ASN A 91 -9.98 -1.66 4.46
CA ASN A 91 -10.03 -1.23 3.05
C ASN A 91 -9.57 -2.31 2.08
N HIS A 92 -8.76 -3.27 2.54
CA HIS A 92 -8.28 -4.38 1.75
C HIS A 92 -9.43 -5.17 1.11
N THR A 93 -10.49 -5.45 1.87
CA THR A 93 -11.69 -6.16 1.37
C THR A 93 -12.42 -5.40 0.26
N ILE A 94 -12.37 -4.07 0.25
CA ILE A 94 -13.06 -3.23 -0.74
C ILE A 94 -12.30 -3.19 -2.06
N ILE A 95 -10.97 -3.03 -2.00
CA ILE A 95 -10.13 -2.91 -3.21
C ILE A 95 -10.17 -4.20 -4.05
N PHE A 96 -10.09 -5.38 -3.42
CA PHE A 96 -10.14 -6.63 -4.17
C PHE A 96 -11.52 -6.93 -4.76
N ARG A 97 -12.60 -6.46 -4.13
CA ARG A 97 -13.97 -6.70 -4.62
C ARG A 97 -14.37 -5.78 -5.78
N GLU A 98 -13.90 -4.55 -5.81
CA GLU A 98 -14.27 -3.60 -6.88
C GLU A 98 -13.35 -3.64 -8.10
N VAL A 99 -12.07 -4.02 -7.92
CA VAL A 99 -11.06 -3.95 -8.99
C VAL A 99 -10.90 -5.27 -9.76
N PHE A 100 -11.14 -6.43 -9.13
CA PHE A 100 -10.84 -7.74 -9.72
C PHE A 100 -12.05 -8.68 -9.91
N LEU A 101 -13.26 -8.26 -9.51
CA LEU A 101 -14.50 -9.06 -9.68
C LEU A 101 -15.54 -8.39 -10.61
N LYS A 102 -15.09 -7.63 -11.61
CA LYS A 102 -15.93 -7.17 -12.72
C LYS A 102 -15.41 -7.73 -14.05
#